data_AF-A0A924JDE6-F1
#
_entry.id   AF-A0A924JDE6-F1
#
_cell.length_a   1.000
_cell.length_b   1.000
_cell.length_c   1.000
_cell.angle_alpha   90.00
_cell.angle_beta   90.00
_cell.angle_gamma   90.00
#
_symmetry.space_group_name_H-M   'P 1'
#
loop_
_entity.id
_entity.type
_entity.pdbx_description
1 polymer ?
#
loop_
_entity_poly.entity_id
_entity_poly.type
_entity_poly.pdbx_seq_one_letter_code
_entity_poly.pdbx_strand_id
1 'polypeptide(L)'
;MLKSFDIYNQNNVLKIIVVLNLLLVGTGSLLYTDNLINKLETREEQYVQLYAKSIAYLTSNPAGTGDLTFVTNEILEANKTIPAIYVDNNNELANYKNIDFPEGITDAGMKQLLRQKITEMKQRHPAVVVDLGNGERGLVYYSNSTLL
;
A
#
# COMPACT_ATOMS: atom_id res chain seq x y z
N MET A 1 51.98 24.47 -27.59
CA MET A 1 50.92 25.49 -27.77
C MET A 1 49.65 24.96 -27.11
N LEU A 2 49.28 25.50 -25.94
CA LEU A 2 48.02 25.15 -25.28
C LEU A 2 46.91 25.97 -25.94
N LYS A 3 45.95 25.28 -26.55
CA LYS A 3 44.80 25.89 -27.23
C LYS A 3 43.91 26.51 -26.15
N SER A 4 44.02 27.82 -25.97
CA SER A 4 43.13 28.59 -25.09
C SER A 4 41.71 28.42 -25.60
N PHE A 5 40.87 27.71 -24.85
CA PHE A 5 39.44 27.61 -25.14
C PHE A 5 38.84 29.00 -25.01
N ASP A 6 38.34 29.53 -26.12
CA ASP A 6 37.79 30.87 -26.23
C ASP A 6 36.39 30.91 -25.59
N ILE A 7 36.34 31.43 -24.35
CA ILE A 7 35.19 31.38 -23.44
C ILE A 7 34.01 32.25 -23.92
N TYR A 8 34.22 33.18 -24.87
CA TYR A 8 33.19 34.16 -25.25
C TYR A 8 32.19 33.64 -26.30
N ASN A 9 32.64 32.83 -27.27
CA ASN A 9 31.75 32.08 -28.20
C ASN A 9 31.20 30.77 -27.56
N GLN A 10 31.68 30.45 -26.35
CA GLN A 10 31.35 29.24 -25.59
C GLN A 10 30.03 29.35 -24.80
N ASN A 11 29.49 30.55 -24.61
CA ASN A 11 28.29 30.78 -23.79
C ASN A 11 27.04 30.06 -24.31
N ASN A 12 26.84 29.94 -25.63
CA ASN A 12 25.72 29.17 -26.18
C ASN A 12 25.94 27.67 -26.07
N VAL A 13 27.17 27.19 -26.23
CA VAL A 13 27.53 25.77 -26.06
C VAL A 13 27.36 25.34 -24.61
N LEU A 14 27.80 26.16 -23.65
CA LEU A 14 27.60 25.93 -22.21
C LEU A 14 26.12 25.87 -21.84
N LYS A 15 25.29 26.80 -22.36
CA LYS A 15 23.83 26.76 -22.16
C LYS A 15 23.21 25.47 -22.69
N ILE A 16 23.62 25.01 -23.88
CA ILE A 16 23.14 23.76 -24.47
C ILE A 16 23.56 22.54 -23.64
N ILE A 17 24.81 22.51 -23.15
CA ILE A 17 25.31 21.42 -22.29
C ILE A 17 24.51 21.37 -20.98
N VAL A 18 24.23 22.51 -20.35
CA VAL A 18 23.43 22.59 -19.12
C VAL A 18 22.00 22.09 -19.38
N VAL A 19 21.36 22.50 -20.47
CA VAL A 19 20.01 22.04 -20.84
C VAL A 19 20.00 20.54 -21.12
N LEU A 20 20.99 20.02 -21.84
CA LEU A 20 21.14 18.58 -22.07
C LEU A 20 21.31 17.82 -20.76
N ASN A 21 22.12 18.33 -19.82
CA ASN A 21 22.31 17.69 -18.52
C ASN A 21 20.99 17.66 -17.72
N LEU A 22 20.26 18.77 -17.69
CA LEU A 22 18.94 18.85 -17.04
C LEU A 22 17.92 17.90 -17.67
N LEU A 23 17.90 17.79 -19.00
CA LEU A 23 17.04 16.84 -19.71
C LEU A 23 17.41 15.40 -19.39
N LEU A 24 18.70 15.08 -19.35
CA LEU A 24 19.20 13.74 -19.07
C LEU A 24 18.87 13.32 -17.63
N VAL A 25 19.13 14.20 -16.67
CA VAL A 25 18.78 13.98 -15.25
C VAL A 25 17.26 13.88 -15.07
N GLY A 26 16.48 14.78 -15.65
CA GLY A 26 15.01 14.76 -15.56
C GLY A 26 14.41 13.49 -16.15
N THR A 27 14.86 13.10 -17.35
CA THR A 27 14.42 11.87 -18.02
C THR A 27 14.83 10.63 -17.23
N GLY A 28 16.08 10.58 -16.76
CA GLY A 28 16.58 9.49 -15.92
C GLY A 28 15.81 9.37 -14.60
N SER A 29 15.46 10.50 -13.98
CA SER A 29 14.65 10.53 -12.76
C SER A 29 13.25 9.98 -12.99
N LEU A 30 12.57 10.37 -14.08
CA LEU A 30 11.23 9.87 -14.39
C LEU A 30 11.22 8.35 -14.62
N LEU A 31 12.14 7.85 -15.44
CA LEU A 31 12.28 6.41 -15.69
C LEU A 31 12.59 5.61 -14.41
N TYR A 32 13.39 6.19 -13.51
CA TYR A 32 13.68 5.58 -12.22
C TYR A 32 12.45 5.56 -11.31
N THR A 33 11.70 6.66 -11.24
CA THR A 33 10.46 6.77 -10.46
C THR A 33 9.41 5.76 -10.92
N ASP A 34 9.19 5.61 -12.23
CA ASP A 34 8.22 4.64 -12.77
C ASP A 34 8.56 3.20 -12.35
N ASN A 35 9.85 2.83 -12.40
CA ASN A 35 10.31 1.52 -11.97
C ASN A 35 10.19 1.34 -10.46
N LEU A 36 10.41 2.41 -9.68
CA LEU A 36 10.26 2.38 -8.23
C LEU A 36 8.81 2.16 -7.82
N ILE A 37 7.85 2.85 -8.46
CA ILE A 37 6.43 2.72 -8.19
C ILE A 37 5.96 1.29 -8.46
N ASN A 38 6.31 0.70 -9.60
CA ASN A 38 5.92 -0.68 -9.93
C ASN A 38 6.48 -1.71 -8.92
N LYS A 39 7.72 -1.52 -8.47
CA LYS A 39 8.33 -2.38 -7.45
C LYS A 39 7.66 -2.21 -6.08
N LEU A 40 7.19 -1.00 -5.78
CA LEU A 40 6.47 -0.73 -4.55
C LEU A 40 5.11 -1.43 -4.56
N GLU A 41 4.34 -1.28 -5.64
CA GLU A 41 3.03 -1.92 -5.82
C GLU A 41 3.12 -3.45 -5.67
N THR A 42 4.10 -4.08 -6.34
CA THR A 42 4.32 -5.54 -6.22
C THR A 42 4.59 -5.97 -4.77
N ARG A 43 5.34 -5.16 -4.01
CA ARG A 43 5.63 -5.45 -2.59
C ARG A 43 4.40 -5.27 -1.71
N GLU A 44 3.58 -4.26 -1.98
CA GLU A 44 2.32 -4.03 -1.28
C GLU A 44 1.36 -5.22 -1.49
N GLU A 45 1.22 -5.70 -2.72
CA GLU A 45 0.42 -6.89 -3.02
C GLU A 45 0.90 -8.13 -2.25
N GLN A 46 2.21 -8.39 -2.24
CA GLN A 46 2.80 -9.50 -1.50
C GLN A 46 2.51 -9.41 0.01
N TYR A 47 2.61 -8.20 0.56
CA TYR A 47 2.34 -7.94 1.96
C TYR A 47 0.87 -8.20 2.32
N VAL A 48 -0.07 -7.73 1.49
CA VAL A 48 -1.51 -7.96 1.69
C VAL A 48 -1.87 -9.44 1.60
N GLN A 49 -1.27 -10.18 0.66
CA GLN A 49 -1.48 -11.63 0.56
C GLN A 49 -0.98 -12.36 1.81
N LEU A 50 0.18 -11.97 2.33
CA LEU A 50 0.72 -12.53 3.57
C LEU A 50 -0.20 -12.21 4.76
N TYR A 51 -0.69 -10.98 4.85
CA TYR A 51 -1.64 -10.55 5.86
C TYR A 51 -2.91 -11.40 5.89
N ALA A 52 -3.52 -11.65 4.73
CA ALA A 52 -4.71 -12.49 4.65
C ALA A 52 -4.42 -13.96 5.03
N LYS A 53 -3.30 -14.52 4.58
CA LYS A 53 -2.86 -15.87 4.99
C LYS A 53 -2.65 -15.98 6.49
N SER A 54 -2.14 -14.91 7.10
CA SER A 54 -1.97 -14.84 8.55
C SER A 54 -3.30 -14.87 9.29
N ILE A 55 -4.29 -14.06 8.89
CA ILE A 55 -5.63 -14.12 9.50
C ILE A 55 -6.21 -15.54 9.38
N ALA A 56 -6.15 -16.13 8.18
CA ALA A 56 -6.63 -17.50 7.95
C ALA A 56 -5.95 -18.49 8.90
N TYR A 57 -4.63 -18.41 9.05
CA TYR A 57 -3.86 -19.27 9.95
C TYR A 57 -4.29 -19.14 11.42
N LEU A 58 -4.53 -17.91 11.92
CA LEU A 58 -4.97 -17.69 13.30
C LEU A 58 -6.37 -18.23 13.55
N THR A 59 -7.28 -18.09 12.58
CA THR A 59 -8.67 -18.51 12.76
C THR A 59 -8.86 -20.01 12.57
N SER A 60 -8.11 -20.66 11.68
CA SER A 60 -8.21 -22.11 11.46
C SER A 60 -7.46 -22.96 12.50
N ASN A 61 -6.52 -22.39 13.27
CA ASN A 61 -5.78 -23.09 14.33
C ASN A 61 -5.89 -22.41 15.71
N PRO A 62 -7.09 -22.26 16.29
CA PRO A 62 -7.26 -21.59 17.59
C PRO A 62 -6.66 -22.37 18.78
N ALA A 63 -6.29 -23.64 18.60
CA ALA A 63 -5.72 -24.51 19.64
C ALA A 63 -4.23 -24.88 19.41
N GLY A 64 -3.59 -24.33 18.37
CA GLY A 64 -2.19 -24.62 18.07
C GLY A 64 -1.25 -23.74 18.88
N THR A 65 -0.42 -24.35 19.73
CA THR A 65 0.72 -23.75 20.46
C THR A 65 1.87 -23.30 19.53
N GLY A 66 1.55 -22.70 18.39
CA GLY A 66 2.49 -21.92 17.59
C GLY A 66 2.37 -20.47 18.01
N ASP A 67 3.47 -19.72 17.94
CA ASP A 67 3.57 -18.33 18.40
C ASP A 67 2.60 -17.40 17.64
N LEU A 68 1.33 -17.41 18.05
CA LEU A 68 0.25 -16.57 17.54
C LEU A 68 0.66 -15.10 17.64
N THR A 69 1.46 -14.78 18.65
CA THR A 69 2.10 -13.48 18.88
C THR A 69 2.98 -13.05 17.71
N PHE A 70 3.77 -13.95 17.12
CA PHE A 70 4.61 -13.63 15.95
C PHE A 70 3.75 -13.25 14.75
N VAL A 71 2.74 -14.06 14.42
CA VAL A 71 1.88 -13.79 13.25
C VAL A 71 1.04 -12.52 13.46
N THR A 72 0.57 -12.28 14.68
CA THR A 72 -0.18 -11.08 15.02
C THR A 72 0.71 -9.83 14.98
N ASN A 73 1.94 -9.90 15.51
CA ASN A 73 2.83 -8.75 15.62
C ASN A 73 3.59 -8.44 14.32
N GLU A 74 4.17 -9.45 13.66
CA GLU A 74 5.04 -9.26 12.49
C GLU A 74 4.27 -9.11 11.18
N ILE A 75 2.99 -9.54 11.16
CA ILE A 75 2.19 -9.52 9.94
C ILE A 75 0.95 -8.67 10.12
N LEU A 76 0.19 -8.85 11.20
CA LEU A 76 -1.06 -8.11 11.42
C LEU A 76 -0.85 -6.68 11.95
N GLU A 77 0.10 -6.51 12.87
CA GLU A 77 0.44 -5.23 13.51
C GLU A 77 1.54 -4.45 12.75
N ALA A 78 2.33 -5.12 11.91
CA ALA A 78 3.35 -4.47 11.09
C ALA A 78 2.74 -3.44 10.10
N ASN A 79 1.45 -3.57 9.79
CA ASN A 79 0.74 -2.67 8.88
C ASN A 79 0.34 -1.37 9.58
N LYS A 80 1.12 -0.31 9.36
CA LYS A 80 0.85 1.02 9.93
C LYS A 80 0.22 2.01 8.96
N THR A 81 0.12 1.69 7.67
CA THR A 81 -0.11 2.70 6.62
C THR A 81 -1.17 2.32 5.60
N ILE A 82 -1.55 1.04 5.51
CA ILE A 82 -2.55 0.58 4.54
C ILE A 82 -3.90 0.48 5.26
N PRO A 83 -4.91 1.26 4.86
CA PRO A 83 -6.26 1.15 5.40
C PRO A 83 -6.88 -0.18 4.99
N ALA A 84 -7.34 -0.97 5.97
CA ALA A 84 -7.93 -2.28 5.74
C ALA A 84 -9.19 -2.47 6.60
N ILE A 85 -10.18 -3.17 6.03
CA ILE A 85 -11.44 -3.51 6.69
C ILE A 85 -11.67 -5.01 6.54
N TYR A 86 -11.83 -5.70 7.66
CA TYR A 86 -12.18 -7.11 7.73
C TYR A 86 -13.69 -7.29 7.91
N VAL A 87 -14.26 -8.12 7.06
CA VAL A 87 -15.66 -8.50 7.03
C VAL A 87 -15.76 -10.01 7.23
N ASP A 88 -16.64 -10.43 8.12
CA ASP A 88 -16.83 -11.85 8.45
C ASP A 88 -17.65 -12.61 7.39
N ASN A 89 -17.91 -13.89 7.66
CA ASN A 89 -18.70 -14.78 6.79
C ASN A 89 -20.16 -14.34 6.61
N ASN A 90 -20.69 -13.54 7.54
CA ASN A 90 -22.06 -12.99 7.45
C ASN A 90 -22.09 -11.65 6.69
N ASN A 91 -20.96 -11.24 6.12
CA ASN A 91 -20.78 -9.96 5.48
C ASN A 91 -21.00 -8.77 6.44
N GLU A 92 -20.75 -8.99 7.74
CA GLU A 92 -20.79 -7.99 8.80
C GLU A 92 -19.40 -7.41 9.07
N LEU A 93 -19.36 -6.14 9.48
CA LEU A 93 -18.12 -5.44 9.83
C LEU A 93 -17.52 -6.03 11.11
N ALA A 94 -16.40 -6.74 10.98
CA ALA A 94 -15.76 -7.39 12.12
C ALA A 94 -14.59 -6.57 12.67
N ASN A 95 -13.74 -5.99 11.81
CA ASN A 95 -12.59 -5.19 12.26
C ASN A 95 -12.13 -4.17 11.22
N TYR A 96 -11.39 -3.15 11.64
CA TYR A 96 -10.77 -2.15 10.76
C TYR A 96 -9.39 -1.71 11.28
N LYS A 97 -8.50 -1.31 10.37
CA LYS A 97 -7.14 -0.82 10.65
C LYS A 97 -6.83 0.41 9.80
N ASN A 98 -6.10 1.37 10.39
CA ASN A 98 -5.60 2.59 9.73
C ASN A 98 -6.72 3.39 9.04
N ILE A 99 -7.86 3.55 9.73
CA ILE A 99 -8.99 4.37 9.28
C ILE A 99 -9.23 5.46 10.32
N ASP A 100 -9.10 6.71 9.86
CA ASP A 100 -9.41 7.88 10.68
C ASP A 100 -10.91 8.16 10.67
N PHE A 101 -11.40 8.63 11.83
CA PHE A 101 -12.79 9.03 12.02
C PHE A 101 -12.84 10.48 12.49
N PRO A 102 -13.85 11.25 12.05
CA PRO A 102 -14.08 12.60 12.57
C PRO A 102 -14.41 12.56 14.07
N GLU A 103 -13.93 13.55 14.82
CA GLU A 103 -14.21 13.69 16.24
C GLU A 103 -15.72 13.79 16.50
N GLY A 104 -16.21 13.01 17.47
CA GLY A 104 -17.63 13.00 17.85
C GLY A 104 -18.55 12.20 16.92
N ILE A 105 -18.00 11.36 16.03
CA ILE A 105 -18.82 10.46 15.22
C ILE A 105 -19.62 9.50 16.11
N THR A 106 -20.89 9.28 15.76
CA THR A 106 -21.74 8.28 16.42
C THR A 106 -21.42 6.89 15.89
N ASP A 107 -21.71 5.84 16.67
CA ASP A 107 -21.52 4.45 16.23
C ASP A 107 -22.23 4.13 14.90
N ALA A 108 -23.41 4.72 14.69
CA ALA A 108 -24.16 4.61 13.45
C ALA A 108 -23.42 5.31 12.28
N GLY A 109 -22.90 6.52 12.51
CA GLY A 109 -22.10 7.24 11.52
C GLY A 109 -20.80 6.51 11.18
N MET A 110 -20.14 5.90 12.17
CA MET A 110 -18.93 5.10 11.99
C MET A 110 -19.19 3.90 11.09
N LYS A 111 -20.26 3.13 11.37
CA LYS A 111 -20.66 1.99 10.52
C LYS A 111 -20.98 2.41 9.09
N GLN A 112 -21.64 3.56 8.92
CA GLN A 112 -21.94 4.10 7.60
C GLN A 112 -20.67 4.48 6.83
N LEU A 113 -19.72 5.14 7.49
CA LEU A 113 -18.44 5.53 6.90
C LEU A 113 -17.62 4.31 6.48
N LEU A 114 -17.56 3.28 7.33
CA LEU A 114 -16.89 2.01 7.00
C LEU A 114 -17.53 1.32 5.79
N ARG A 115 -18.87 1.28 5.71
CA ARG A 115 -19.58 0.72 4.54
C ARG A 115 -19.29 1.50 3.25
N GLN A 116 -19.21 2.82 3.34
CA GLN A 116 -18.82 3.66 2.21
C GLN A 116 -17.38 3.35 1.78
N LYS A 117 -16.42 3.32 2.71
CA LYS A 117 -15.02 2.97 2.42
C LYS A 117 -14.86 1.58 1.79
N ILE A 118 -15.60 0.58 2.25
CA ILE A 118 -15.61 -0.75 1.61
C ILE A 118 -16.01 -0.64 0.14
N THR A 119 -17.02 0.17 -0.18
CA THR A 119 -17.50 0.35 -1.56
C THR A 119 -16.42 0.99 -2.42
N GLU A 120 -15.71 1.98 -1.89
CA GLU A 120 -14.57 2.61 -2.58
C GLU A 120 -13.38 1.66 -2.75
N MET A 121 -13.08 0.85 -1.74
CA MET A 121 -12.01 -0.17 -1.79
C MET A 121 -12.31 -1.23 -2.86
N LYS A 122 -13.57 -1.71 -2.94
CA LYS A 122 -14.04 -2.68 -3.94
C LYS A 122 -13.84 -2.20 -5.38
N GLN A 123 -13.93 -0.90 -5.63
CA GLN A 123 -13.75 -0.34 -6.97
C GLN A 123 -12.29 -0.31 -7.41
N ARG A 124 -11.35 -0.26 -6.44
CA ARG A 124 -9.92 -0.16 -6.72
C ARG A 124 -9.23 -1.51 -6.71
N HIS A 125 -9.57 -2.39 -5.77
CA HIS A 125 -8.92 -3.69 -5.60
C HIS A 125 -9.92 -4.82 -5.34
N PRO A 126 -9.66 -6.04 -5.84
CA PRO A 126 -10.45 -7.20 -5.46
C PRO A 126 -10.27 -7.50 -3.97
N ALA A 127 -11.35 -7.96 -3.34
CA ALA A 127 -11.31 -8.37 -1.94
C ALA A 127 -10.40 -9.60 -1.77
N VAL A 128 -9.62 -9.62 -0.69
CA VAL A 128 -8.77 -10.76 -0.38
C VAL A 128 -9.57 -11.73 0.46
N VAL A 129 -9.72 -12.96 -0.04
CA VAL A 129 -10.48 -14.01 0.63
C VAL A 129 -9.64 -14.60 1.76
N VAL A 130 -10.21 -14.59 2.96
CA VAL A 130 -9.67 -15.27 4.13
C VAL A 130 -10.45 -16.57 4.29
N ASP A 131 -9.79 -17.70 3.99
CA ASP A 131 -10.39 -19.02 4.22
C ASP A 131 -10.25 -19.38 5.70
N LEU A 132 -11.37 -19.45 6.41
CA LEU A 132 -11.40 -19.71 7.86
C LEU A 132 -11.46 -21.22 8.14
N GLY A 133 -11.60 -22.05 7.10
CA GLY A 133 -11.90 -23.47 7.22
C GLY A 133 -13.41 -23.75 7.37
N ASN A 134 -13.80 -25.02 7.24
CA ASN A 134 -15.20 -25.49 7.38
C ASN A 134 -16.23 -24.85 6.42
N GLY A 135 -15.77 -24.21 5.33
CA GLY A 135 -16.64 -23.54 4.36
C GLY A 135 -16.98 -22.09 4.70
N GLU A 136 -16.48 -21.57 5.83
CA GLU A 136 -16.64 -20.16 6.19
C GLU A 136 -15.54 -19.30 5.54
N ARG A 137 -15.94 -18.17 4.94
CA ARG A 137 -15.02 -17.27 4.25
C ARG A 137 -15.19 -15.83 4.72
N GLY A 138 -14.09 -15.23 5.17
CA GLY A 138 -14.01 -13.79 5.45
C GLY A 138 -13.47 -13.03 4.24
N LEU A 139 -13.66 -11.71 4.24
CA LEU A 139 -13.17 -10.82 3.20
C LEU A 139 -12.39 -9.66 3.81
N VAL A 140 -11.21 -9.38 3.27
CA VAL A 140 -10.45 -8.17 3.58
C VAL A 140 -10.52 -7.22 2.41
N TYR A 141 -11.06 -6.02 2.66
CA TYR A 141 -11.04 -4.89 1.74
C TYR A 141 -9.90 -3.97 2.11
N TYR A 142 -9.12 -3.52 1.12
CA TYR A 142 -7.97 -2.66 1.35
C TYR A 142 -7.88 -1.54 0.31
N SER A 143 -7.16 -0.49 0.68
CA SER A 143 -6.84 0.68 -0.15
C SER A 143 -5.32 0.82 -0.26
N ASN A 144 -4.83 1.61 -1.23
CA ASN A 144 -3.41 1.96 -1.29
C ASN A 144 -2.94 2.65 0.00
N SER A 145 -1.65 2.52 0.30
CA SER A 145 -0.98 3.18 1.42
C SER A 145 -1.16 4.71 1.36
N THR A 146 -1.34 5.36 2.51
CA THR A 146 -1.51 6.81 2.62
C THR A 146 -0.21 7.62 2.50
N LEU A 147 0.93 6.96 2.16
CA LEU A 147 2.26 7.57 2.09
C LEU A 147 2.64 8.18 0.72
N LEU A 148 1.66 8.37 -0.18
CA LEU A 148 1.89 9.04 -1.46
C LEU A 148 1.79 10.56 -1.33
#